data_AF-A0A8J8C752-F1
#
_entry.id   AF-A0A8J8C752-F1
#
_cell.length_a   1.000
_cell.length_b   1.000
_cell.length_c   1.000
_cell.angle_alpha   90.00
_cell.angle_beta   90.00
_cell.angle_gamma   90.00
#
_symmetry.space_group_name_H-M   'P 1'
#
loop_
_entity.id
_entity.type
_entity.pdbx_description
1 polymer ?
#
loop_
_entity_poly.entity_id
_entity_poly.type
_entity_poly.pdbx_seq_one_letter_code
_entity_poly.pdbx_strand_id
1 'polypeptide(L)'
;MGKRPARSSGDDAVTESRRRFLKTAGAAGALLAVGSGQGVASTDPSPEGATREAVGGDGTGGGSTGGDAARSLTSHEISSCTTITSPGTYEVVGDIASTGSGVCIDVQADDVTIRGNGYTLSGDGSGTGVGANLGATSGGPIPIRENVEVEDLTVTGFETAIGYEEVTGGRVEGVTARENGTGVSLRYGVTDVAVRDSMLADSGIGFRTVGSPNVYGGPENNTFEYNDVESNDRGIWLGLITIDHELSCNRIVGNRGGVLHSGGETRGHVYDGNVICSNSEYGLRNVDNPPEDGIPAFEDVVEATGNYWGASDGPSSIGDPATPYEDPVTGALADGGGDGVSESLDAGVSNVHFDPFETSSLPSAGRR
;
A
#
# COMPACT_ATOMS: atom_id res chain seq x y z
N MET A 1 -53.22 59.62 6.21
CA MET A 1 -53.78 59.21 4.90
C MET A 1 -53.01 59.95 3.81
N GLY A 2 -52.44 59.22 2.86
CA GLY A 2 -51.55 59.73 1.80
C GLY A 2 -50.07 59.81 2.23
N LYS A 3 -49.07 59.65 1.37
CA LYS A 3 -48.88 59.00 0.05
C LYS A 3 -47.38 59.16 -0.24
N ARG A 4 -46.71 58.10 -0.71
CA ARG A 4 -45.45 58.06 -1.50
C ARG A 4 -44.10 58.41 -0.81
N PRO A 5 -42.93 58.04 -1.41
CA PRO A 5 -42.63 56.92 -2.31
C PRO A 5 -41.31 56.16 -2.00
N ALA A 6 -41.16 55.03 -2.69
CA ALA A 6 -39.96 54.19 -2.81
C ALA A 6 -38.91 54.75 -3.80
N ARG A 7 -37.65 54.30 -3.63
CA ARG A 7 -36.70 53.90 -4.71
C ARG A 7 -35.42 53.30 -4.09
N SER A 8 -35.15 52.02 -4.39
CA SER A 8 -34.08 51.50 -5.28
C SER A 8 -32.75 51.34 -4.54
N SER A 9 -31.95 50.30 -4.70
CA SER A 9 -31.63 49.44 -5.85
C SER A 9 -30.68 48.34 -5.37
N GLY A 10 -30.63 47.20 -6.05
CA GLY A 10 -29.48 46.29 -5.92
C GLY A 10 -29.87 44.84 -6.12
N ASP A 11 -29.96 44.45 -7.38
CA ASP A 11 -30.01 43.07 -7.85
C ASP A 11 -28.76 42.30 -7.38
N ASP A 12 -28.92 41.02 -7.03
CA ASP A 12 -27.97 39.98 -7.42
C ASP A 12 -28.68 38.63 -7.50
N ALA A 13 -28.78 38.14 -8.73
CA ALA A 13 -29.45 36.92 -9.13
C ALA A 13 -28.49 35.73 -9.05
N VAL A 14 -28.92 34.73 -8.30
CA VAL A 14 -28.42 33.35 -8.29
C VAL A 14 -28.55 32.76 -9.71
N THR A 15 -27.45 32.26 -10.27
CA THR A 15 -27.50 31.41 -11.47
C THR A 15 -26.71 30.12 -11.26
N GLU A 16 -27.45 29.01 -11.28
CA GLU A 16 -26.96 27.63 -11.39
C GLU A 16 -25.97 27.47 -12.56
N SER A 17 -24.86 26.76 -12.34
CA SER A 17 -24.06 26.20 -13.43
C SER A 17 -24.31 24.69 -13.50
N ARG A 18 -25.12 24.30 -14.49
CA ARG A 18 -25.42 22.92 -14.88
C ARG A 18 -24.28 22.28 -15.66
N ARG A 19 -24.03 21.01 -15.34
CA ARG A 19 -23.20 20.03 -16.04
C ARG A 19 -23.51 19.98 -17.55
N ARG A 20 -22.47 19.94 -18.38
CA ARG A 20 -22.53 19.42 -19.76
C ARG A 20 -21.56 18.25 -19.90
N PHE A 21 -22.13 17.05 -19.97
CA PHE A 21 -21.52 15.89 -20.61
C PHE A 21 -21.53 16.10 -22.13
N LEU A 22 -20.39 15.91 -22.78
CA LEU A 22 -20.32 15.74 -24.23
C LEU A 22 -19.93 14.28 -24.52
N LYS A 23 -20.91 13.56 -25.06
CA LYS A 23 -20.73 12.29 -25.75
C LYS A 23 -20.10 12.55 -27.12
N THR A 24 -19.09 11.77 -27.49
CA THR A 24 -18.73 11.52 -28.89
C THR A 24 -18.52 10.03 -29.09
N ALA A 25 -19.26 9.49 -30.06
CA ALA A 25 -19.25 8.10 -30.49
C ALA A 25 -18.40 7.94 -31.76
N GLY A 26 -17.91 6.71 -32.00
CA GLY A 26 -17.31 6.24 -33.24
C GLY A 26 -15.92 5.61 -32.99
N ALA A 27 -15.58 4.41 -33.46
CA ALA A 27 -16.21 3.54 -34.44
C ALA A 27 -15.76 2.08 -34.23
N ALA A 28 -16.61 1.15 -34.64
CA ALA A 28 -16.38 -0.28 -34.67
C ALA A 28 -15.31 -0.67 -35.70
N GLY A 29 -14.38 -1.54 -35.29
CA GLY A 29 -13.48 -2.27 -36.16
C GLY A 29 -13.51 -3.75 -35.79
N ALA A 30 -14.12 -4.57 -36.63
CA ALA A 30 -14.22 -6.01 -36.47
C ALA A 30 -12.85 -6.69 -36.50
N LEU A 31 -12.59 -7.63 -35.58
CA LEU A 31 -11.51 -8.60 -35.71
C LEU A 31 -12.06 -10.02 -35.66
N LEU A 32 -11.65 -10.79 -36.67
CA LEU A 32 -12.09 -12.15 -36.98
C LEU A 32 -11.56 -13.16 -35.95
N ALA A 33 -12.44 -14.07 -35.54
CA ALA A 33 -12.11 -15.28 -34.81
C ALA A 33 -11.42 -16.32 -35.72
N VAL A 34 -10.32 -16.91 -35.26
CA VAL A 34 -9.93 -18.31 -35.56
C VAL A 34 -9.00 -18.81 -34.44
N GLY A 35 -9.24 -20.00 -33.90
CA GLY A 35 -8.19 -20.74 -33.17
C GLY A 35 -8.63 -21.53 -31.95
N SER A 36 -9.47 -22.54 -32.14
CA SER A 36 -9.71 -23.61 -31.18
C SER A 36 -8.44 -24.44 -30.91
N GLY A 37 -8.06 -24.61 -29.65
CA GLY A 37 -7.01 -25.53 -29.21
C GLY A 37 -7.37 -26.16 -27.86
N GLN A 38 -7.98 -27.35 -27.92
CA GLN A 38 -8.18 -28.26 -26.79
C GLN A 38 -6.82 -28.81 -26.33
N GLY A 39 -6.63 -29.03 -25.02
CA GLY A 39 -5.36 -29.58 -24.54
C GLY A 39 -5.26 -29.94 -23.07
N VAL A 40 -6.15 -30.82 -22.60
CA VAL A 40 -5.93 -31.90 -21.61
C VAL A 40 -5.26 -31.59 -20.26
N ALA A 41 -6.07 -31.71 -19.21
CA ALA A 41 -5.62 -32.04 -17.86
C ALA A 41 -4.95 -33.43 -17.82
N SER A 42 -3.86 -33.56 -17.07
CA SER A 42 -3.37 -34.84 -16.59
C SER A 42 -3.10 -34.73 -15.11
N THR A 43 -3.81 -35.57 -14.37
CA THR A 43 -3.70 -35.83 -12.94
C THR A 43 -2.41 -36.57 -12.61
N ASP A 44 -1.91 -36.28 -11.41
CA ASP A 44 -0.95 -37.01 -10.57
C ASP A 44 -1.14 -38.54 -10.62
N PRO A 45 -0.10 -39.36 -10.33
CA PRO A 45 0.23 -39.58 -8.92
C PRO A 45 1.71 -39.82 -8.58
N SER A 46 2.08 -39.30 -7.41
CA SER A 46 2.96 -39.87 -6.37
C SER A 46 3.13 -41.40 -6.41
N PRO A 47 4.31 -41.91 -6.02
CA PRO A 47 4.38 -43.17 -5.28
C PRO A 47 5.10 -43.01 -3.93
N GLU A 48 4.43 -43.54 -2.92
CA GLU A 48 4.97 -43.87 -1.61
C GLU A 48 6.05 -44.99 -1.69
N GLY A 49 7.10 -44.82 -0.88
CA GLY A 49 7.73 -45.82 -0.02
C GLY A 49 8.06 -47.23 -0.53
N ALA A 50 9.35 -47.61 -0.46
CA ALA A 50 9.81 -48.78 0.31
C ALA A 50 11.35 -49.00 0.28
N THR A 51 11.89 -49.09 1.49
CA THR A 51 12.93 -50.03 1.99
C THR A 51 14.40 -49.97 1.51
N ARG A 52 15.24 -49.59 2.49
CA ARG A 52 16.49 -50.23 2.97
C ARG A 52 17.36 -51.01 1.96
N GLU A 53 18.62 -50.58 1.84
CA GLU A 53 19.77 -51.46 2.01
C GLU A 53 21.03 -50.66 2.37
N ALA A 54 21.72 -51.11 3.43
CA ALA A 54 23.01 -50.59 3.85
C ALA A 54 24.10 -51.42 3.16
N VAL A 55 24.98 -50.77 2.39
CA VAL A 55 26.24 -51.35 1.91
C VAL A 55 27.33 -50.30 2.08
N GLY A 56 28.32 -50.63 2.88
CA GLY A 56 29.53 -49.84 3.07
C GLY A 56 30.41 -49.84 1.82
N GLY A 57 31.01 -48.69 1.55
CA GLY A 57 32.00 -48.49 0.50
C GLY A 57 32.96 -47.39 0.92
N ASP A 58 34.12 -47.82 1.39
CA ASP A 58 35.33 -47.03 1.63
C ASP A 58 35.80 -46.39 0.30
N GLY A 59 36.13 -45.09 0.31
CA GLY A 59 36.31 -44.32 -0.92
C GLY A 59 36.87 -42.91 -0.71
N THR A 60 38.17 -42.87 -0.45
CA THR A 60 39.13 -41.76 -0.62
C THR A 60 38.78 -40.65 -1.63
N GLY A 61 38.96 -39.40 -1.19
CA GLY A 61 39.68 -38.37 -1.96
C GLY A 61 38.88 -37.56 -2.99
N GLY A 62 38.55 -36.31 -2.65
CA GLY A 62 38.06 -35.33 -3.59
C GLY A 62 37.82 -33.99 -2.93
N GLY A 63 38.90 -33.24 -2.69
CA GLY A 63 38.84 -31.86 -2.23
C GLY A 63 38.13 -30.99 -3.27
N SER A 64 36.82 -30.80 -3.09
CA SER A 64 36.08 -29.75 -3.76
C SER A 64 36.42 -28.43 -3.07
N THR A 65 37.44 -27.78 -3.61
CA THR A 65 37.57 -26.33 -3.50
C THR A 65 36.50 -25.71 -4.41
N GLY A 66 35.24 -25.88 -3.99
CA GLY A 66 34.16 -25.03 -4.47
C GLY A 66 34.45 -23.65 -3.93
N GLY A 67 35.24 -22.89 -4.68
CA GLY A 67 35.44 -21.48 -4.43
C GLY A 67 34.07 -20.86 -4.38
N ASP A 68 33.67 -20.46 -3.17
CA ASP A 68 32.81 -19.31 -2.99
C ASP A 68 33.46 -18.19 -3.80
N ALA A 69 32.98 -18.06 -5.04
CA ALA A 69 33.16 -16.85 -5.81
C ALA A 69 32.47 -15.78 -4.98
N ALA A 70 33.24 -15.18 -4.07
CA ALA A 70 32.89 -13.94 -3.44
C ALA A 70 32.48 -13.03 -4.59
N ARG A 71 31.17 -12.86 -4.77
CA ARG A 71 30.61 -11.85 -5.63
C ARG A 71 31.25 -10.57 -5.11
N SER A 72 32.22 -10.07 -5.87
CA SER A 72 32.82 -8.77 -5.63
C SER A 72 31.69 -7.78 -5.86
N LEU A 73 30.95 -7.46 -4.79
CA LEU A 73 29.97 -6.40 -4.78
C LEU A 73 30.78 -5.11 -4.90
N THR A 74 31.07 -4.69 -6.13
CA THR A 74 31.51 -3.33 -6.36
C THR A 74 30.31 -2.44 -6.06
N SER A 75 30.30 -1.88 -4.85
CA SER A 75 29.34 -0.85 -4.48
C SER A 75 29.52 0.36 -5.41
N HIS A 76 28.41 0.87 -5.93
CA HIS A 76 28.36 2.06 -6.77
C HIS A 76 27.94 3.26 -5.92
N GLU A 77 28.79 4.28 -5.84
CA GLU A 77 28.48 5.48 -5.05
C GLU A 77 27.40 6.34 -5.73
N ILE A 78 26.41 6.78 -4.95
CA ILE A 78 25.41 7.78 -5.32
C ILE A 78 25.71 9.06 -4.53
N SER A 79 26.15 10.10 -5.23
CA SER A 79 26.45 11.42 -4.65
C SER A 79 25.53 12.55 -5.17
N SER A 80 24.62 12.22 -6.09
CA SER A 80 23.62 13.12 -6.65
C SER A 80 22.48 12.31 -7.29
N CYS A 81 21.36 12.96 -7.61
CA CYS A 81 20.27 12.33 -8.36
C CYS A 81 20.78 11.63 -9.62
N THR A 82 20.32 10.40 -9.86
CA THR A 82 20.85 9.51 -10.90
C THR A 82 19.80 8.51 -11.36
N THR A 83 20.02 7.94 -12.54
CA THR A 83 19.30 6.75 -13.02
C THR A 83 20.18 5.52 -12.86
N ILE A 84 19.62 4.45 -12.29
CA ILE A 84 20.25 3.15 -12.12
C ILE A 84 19.73 2.22 -13.21
N THR A 85 20.60 1.89 -14.18
CA THR A 85 20.24 1.07 -15.35
C THR A 85 20.96 -0.28 -15.35
N SER A 86 21.55 -0.70 -14.24
CA SER A 86 22.24 -1.99 -14.13
C SER A 86 22.06 -2.58 -12.74
N PRO A 87 21.90 -3.92 -12.65
CA PRO A 87 21.87 -4.61 -11.37
C PRO A 87 23.09 -4.29 -10.51
N GLY A 88 22.91 -4.33 -9.19
CA GLY A 88 24.01 -4.15 -8.25
C GLY A 88 23.62 -3.43 -6.97
N THR A 89 24.62 -3.22 -6.13
CA THR A 89 24.47 -2.48 -4.88
C THR A 89 24.98 -1.06 -5.05
N TYR A 90 24.19 -0.10 -4.60
CA TYR A 90 24.46 1.32 -4.67
C TYR A 90 24.43 1.92 -3.28
N GLU A 91 25.39 2.78 -2.97
CA GLU A 91 25.53 3.39 -1.65
C GLU A 91 25.42 4.90 -1.78
N VAL A 92 24.46 5.49 -1.09
CA VAL A 92 24.43 6.94 -0.90
C VAL A 92 25.61 7.32 -0.01
N VAL A 93 26.44 8.26 -0.47
CA VAL A 93 27.68 8.66 0.21
C VAL A 93 27.62 10.06 0.82
N GLY A 94 26.47 10.72 0.73
CA GLY A 94 26.22 12.03 1.31
C GLY A 94 24.78 12.47 1.10
N ASP A 95 24.36 13.54 1.78
CA ASP A 95 23.03 14.10 1.57
C ASP A 95 22.88 14.61 0.13
N ILE A 96 21.71 14.35 -0.45
CA ILE A 96 21.37 14.73 -1.82
C ILE A 96 20.18 15.69 -1.78
N ALA A 97 20.30 16.79 -2.51
CA ALA A 97 19.19 17.72 -2.74
C ALA A 97 18.73 17.60 -4.20
N SER A 98 17.44 17.40 -4.39
CA SER A 98 16.76 17.38 -5.68
C SER A 98 15.99 18.69 -5.89
N THR A 99 15.89 19.11 -7.15
CA THR A 99 15.03 20.22 -7.57
C THR A 99 14.24 19.81 -8.79
N GLY A 100 12.94 20.09 -8.82
CA GLY A 100 12.04 19.79 -9.92
C GLY A 100 11.23 18.51 -9.75
N SER A 101 10.27 18.31 -10.66
CA SER A 101 9.19 17.33 -10.52
C SER A 101 9.54 15.90 -10.97
N GLY A 102 10.83 15.58 -11.14
CA GLY A 102 11.29 14.27 -11.62
C GLY A 102 11.48 13.25 -10.49
N VAL A 103 12.03 12.09 -10.85
CA VAL A 103 12.55 11.11 -9.89
C VAL A 103 14.02 11.43 -9.62
N CYS A 104 14.43 11.53 -8.36
CA CYS A 104 15.83 11.79 -8.04
C CYS A 104 16.71 10.54 -8.20
N ILE A 105 16.35 9.42 -7.56
CA ILE A 105 17.00 8.13 -7.79
C ILE A 105 16.02 7.24 -8.55
N ASP A 106 16.24 7.09 -9.85
CA ASP A 106 15.36 6.36 -10.77
C ASP A 106 15.92 4.97 -11.09
N VAL A 107 15.27 3.92 -10.60
CA VAL A 107 15.68 2.53 -10.79
C VAL A 107 14.97 1.93 -12.01
N GLN A 108 15.77 1.56 -13.00
CA GLN A 108 15.35 0.97 -14.28
C GLN A 108 16.04 -0.38 -14.56
N ALA A 109 16.44 -1.09 -13.50
CA ALA A 109 17.07 -2.39 -13.56
C ALA A 109 16.56 -3.29 -12.44
N ASP A 110 16.72 -4.59 -12.64
CA ASP A 110 16.40 -5.64 -11.67
C ASP A 110 17.58 -5.85 -10.71
N ASP A 111 17.35 -6.52 -9.58
CA ASP A 111 18.39 -6.86 -8.60
C ASP A 111 19.21 -5.64 -8.15
N VAL A 112 18.50 -4.60 -7.71
CA VAL A 112 19.09 -3.34 -7.25
C VAL A 112 18.87 -3.19 -5.75
N THR A 113 19.96 -2.98 -5.01
CA THR A 113 19.91 -2.58 -3.61
C THR A 113 20.47 -1.17 -3.47
N ILE A 114 19.67 -0.24 -2.97
CA ILE A 114 20.10 1.11 -2.60
C ILE A 114 20.28 1.16 -1.08
N ARG A 115 21.50 1.41 -0.63
CA ARG A 115 21.83 1.67 0.78
C ARG A 115 21.92 3.17 1.02
N GLY A 116 20.98 3.69 1.78
CA GLY A 116 20.96 5.10 2.17
C GLY A 116 22.04 5.46 3.18
N ASN A 117 22.57 4.49 3.93
CA ASN A 117 23.60 4.69 4.96
C ASN A 117 23.25 5.78 6.00
N GLY A 118 21.95 6.04 6.20
CA GLY A 118 21.42 7.10 7.07
C GLY A 118 21.47 8.51 6.48
N TYR A 119 21.89 8.68 5.22
CA TYR A 119 21.88 10.00 4.57
C TYR A 119 20.47 10.44 4.20
N THR A 120 20.35 11.74 3.92
CA THR A 120 19.09 12.38 3.57
C THR A 120 19.01 12.67 2.08
N LEU A 121 17.89 12.28 1.47
CA LEU A 121 17.43 12.78 0.19
C LEU A 121 16.35 13.83 0.44
N SER A 122 16.57 15.05 -0.04
CA SER A 122 15.67 16.20 0.15
C SER A 122 15.13 16.74 -1.18
N GLY A 123 13.84 17.07 -1.21
CA GLY A 123 13.16 17.64 -2.37
C GLY A 123 12.62 19.06 -2.13
N ASP A 124 11.94 19.61 -3.13
CA ASP A 124 11.35 20.96 -3.12
C ASP A 124 9.81 20.98 -2.99
N GLY A 125 9.22 19.86 -2.59
CA GLY A 125 7.79 19.61 -2.49
C GLY A 125 7.19 18.96 -3.74
N SER A 126 8.01 18.57 -4.72
CA SER A 126 7.57 17.94 -5.97
C SER A 126 8.36 16.67 -6.29
N GLY A 127 7.86 15.87 -7.24
CA GLY A 127 8.57 14.71 -7.77
C GLY A 127 8.67 13.53 -6.79
N THR A 128 9.59 12.62 -7.09
CA THR A 128 9.81 11.40 -6.29
C THR A 128 11.25 11.30 -5.80
N GLY A 129 11.45 10.92 -4.55
CA GLY A 129 12.77 10.68 -3.98
C GLY A 129 13.44 9.48 -4.64
N VAL A 130 12.95 8.28 -4.33
CA VAL A 130 13.37 7.03 -4.99
C VAL A 130 12.21 6.43 -5.75
N GLY A 131 12.39 6.20 -7.03
CA GLY A 131 11.40 5.59 -7.91
C GLY A 131 11.91 4.29 -8.51
N ALA A 132 11.07 3.26 -8.55
CA ALA A 132 11.34 2.07 -9.35
C ALA A 132 10.31 1.98 -10.47
N ASN A 133 10.82 2.00 -11.71
CA ASN A 133 10.04 1.84 -12.93
C ASN A 133 8.90 2.86 -13.12
N LEU A 134 9.06 4.08 -12.55
CA LEU A 134 8.02 5.11 -12.59
C LEU A 134 7.83 5.67 -14.00
N GLY A 135 6.57 5.95 -14.36
CA GLY A 135 6.23 6.64 -15.60
C GLY A 135 6.19 5.74 -16.82
N ALA A 136 6.18 4.42 -16.63
CA ALA A 136 6.15 3.48 -17.74
C ALA A 136 4.78 3.42 -18.46
N THR A 137 3.78 4.20 -18.02
CA THR A 137 2.40 4.24 -18.54
C THR A 137 2.19 4.73 -19.98
N SER A 138 3.21 5.14 -20.75
CA SER A 138 3.02 5.67 -22.11
C SER A 138 3.45 4.71 -23.23
N GLY A 139 2.57 3.77 -23.58
CA GLY A 139 2.43 3.30 -24.97
C GLY A 139 3.07 1.96 -25.36
N GLY A 140 3.49 1.12 -24.42
CA GLY A 140 4.02 -0.21 -24.71
C GLY A 140 3.97 -1.16 -23.50
N PRO A 141 4.37 -2.44 -23.67
CA PRO A 141 4.57 -3.34 -22.53
C PRO A 141 5.61 -2.72 -21.59
N ILE A 142 5.23 -2.52 -20.33
CA ILE A 142 6.14 -2.07 -19.29
C ILE A 142 6.97 -3.27 -18.86
N PRO A 143 8.30 -3.19 -18.85
CA PRO A 143 9.09 -4.23 -18.22
C PRO A 143 8.80 -4.21 -16.72
N ILE A 144 8.34 -5.35 -16.19
CA ILE A 144 8.29 -5.55 -14.74
C ILE A 144 9.72 -5.51 -14.22
N ARG A 145 9.93 -4.83 -13.09
CA ARG A 145 11.22 -4.86 -12.39
C ARG A 145 11.19 -5.83 -11.24
N GLU A 146 12.28 -6.56 -11.07
CA GLU A 146 12.37 -7.58 -10.03
C GLU A 146 13.38 -7.18 -8.95
N ASN A 147 13.03 -7.46 -7.69
CA ASN A 147 13.96 -7.42 -6.56
C ASN A 147 14.65 -6.05 -6.39
N VAL A 148 13.83 -4.99 -6.21
CA VAL A 148 14.32 -3.63 -5.95
C VAL A 148 14.21 -3.30 -4.47
N GLU A 149 15.34 -2.94 -3.87
CA GLU A 149 15.48 -2.77 -2.43
C GLU A 149 15.99 -1.36 -2.08
N VAL A 150 15.38 -0.74 -1.07
CA VAL A 150 15.83 0.52 -0.48
C VAL A 150 15.97 0.32 1.02
N GLU A 151 17.16 0.57 1.56
CA GLU A 151 17.44 0.42 2.99
C GLU A 151 18.09 1.67 3.61
N ASP A 152 17.77 1.97 4.87
CA ASP A 152 18.42 2.99 5.71
C ASP A 152 18.55 4.38 5.07
N LEU A 153 17.46 4.90 4.50
CA LEU A 153 17.43 6.21 3.85
C LEU A 153 16.42 7.15 4.51
N THR A 154 16.80 8.41 4.70
CA THR A 154 15.85 9.46 5.05
C THR A 154 15.38 10.18 3.78
N VAL A 155 14.08 10.29 3.53
CA VAL A 155 13.51 10.96 2.36
C VAL A 155 12.48 12.00 2.78
N THR A 156 12.66 13.25 2.35
CA THR A 156 11.82 14.38 2.79
C THR A 156 11.60 15.44 1.72
N GLY A 157 10.45 16.12 1.78
CA GLY A 157 10.14 17.22 0.87
C GLY A 157 9.86 16.78 -0.55
N PHE A 158 9.32 15.58 -0.79
CA PHE A 158 8.87 15.12 -2.10
C PHE A 158 7.35 15.00 -2.17
N GLU A 159 6.80 14.94 -3.38
CA GLU A 159 5.41 14.52 -3.54
C GLU A 159 5.26 13.04 -3.14
N THR A 160 6.22 12.19 -3.52
CA THR A 160 6.32 10.79 -3.09
C THR A 160 7.74 10.50 -2.61
N ALA A 161 7.92 9.97 -1.40
CA ALA A 161 9.25 9.64 -0.91
C ALA A 161 9.82 8.41 -1.65
N ILE A 162 9.11 7.27 -1.56
CA ILE A 162 9.44 6.04 -2.29
C ILE A 162 8.24 5.62 -3.15
N GLY A 163 8.45 5.41 -4.44
CA GLY A 163 7.38 5.05 -5.39
C GLY A 163 7.75 3.89 -6.29
N TYR A 164 6.98 2.79 -6.24
CA TYR A 164 7.16 1.63 -7.12
C TYR A 164 5.96 1.50 -8.07
N GLU A 165 6.24 1.18 -9.35
CA GLU A 165 5.25 0.82 -10.37
C GLU A 165 5.68 -0.49 -11.05
N GLU A 166 4.81 -1.49 -11.24
CA GLU A 166 5.18 -2.75 -11.93
C GLU A 166 6.47 -3.40 -11.37
N VAL A 167 6.52 -3.59 -10.05
CA VAL A 167 7.67 -4.21 -9.35
C VAL A 167 7.24 -5.52 -8.70
N THR A 168 7.98 -6.59 -8.93
CA THR A 168 7.78 -7.88 -8.27
C THR A 168 8.94 -8.18 -7.34
N GLY A 169 8.66 -8.39 -6.07
CA GLY A 169 9.69 -8.64 -5.05
C GLY A 169 10.49 -7.39 -4.69
N GLY A 170 11.16 -7.47 -3.54
CA GLY A 170 12.03 -6.40 -3.03
C GLY A 170 11.60 -5.92 -1.67
N ARG A 171 12.27 -4.87 -1.17
CA ARG A 171 12.00 -4.33 0.17
C ARG A 171 12.18 -2.83 0.27
N VAL A 172 11.39 -2.21 1.14
CA VAL A 172 11.65 -0.87 1.68
C VAL A 172 11.83 -1.04 3.18
N GLU A 173 13.06 -0.86 3.68
CA GLU A 173 13.43 -1.22 5.06
C GLU A 173 14.19 -0.09 5.75
N GLY A 174 13.90 0.18 7.03
CA GLY A 174 14.67 1.17 7.79
C GLY A 174 14.57 2.59 7.22
N VAL A 175 13.53 2.87 6.43
CA VAL A 175 13.36 4.16 5.76
C VAL A 175 12.64 5.12 6.70
N THR A 176 13.11 6.36 6.73
CA THR A 176 12.40 7.49 7.35
C THR A 176 11.83 8.38 6.25
N ALA A 177 10.54 8.28 5.98
CA ALA A 177 9.84 9.14 5.03
C ALA A 177 8.98 10.18 5.79
N ARG A 178 9.35 11.46 5.68
CA ARG A 178 8.67 12.55 6.40
C ARG A 178 8.50 13.83 5.62
N GLU A 179 7.45 14.59 5.91
CA GLU A 179 7.15 15.85 5.23
C GLU A 179 7.01 15.67 3.71
N ASN A 180 6.32 14.60 3.29
CA ASN A 180 6.06 14.27 1.89
C ASN A 180 4.55 14.35 1.58
N GLY A 181 4.20 14.37 0.30
CA GLY A 181 2.81 14.12 -0.10
C GLY A 181 2.38 12.68 0.25
N THR A 182 3.21 11.70 -0.09
CA THR A 182 3.08 10.29 0.27
C THR A 182 4.43 9.73 0.72
N GLY A 183 4.46 8.97 1.81
CA GLY A 183 5.67 8.30 2.30
C GLY A 183 6.11 7.19 1.33
N VAL A 184 5.37 6.10 1.30
CA VAL A 184 5.60 4.97 0.37
C VAL A 184 4.36 4.73 -0.48
N SER A 185 4.53 4.67 -1.81
CA SER A 185 3.45 4.37 -2.76
C SER A 185 3.79 3.18 -3.65
N LEU A 186 3.00 2.11 -3.53
CA LEU A 186 3.03 0.96 -4.44
C LEU A 186 1.87 1.10 -5.43
N ARG A 187 2.15 1.02 -6.74
CA ARG A 187 1.15 1.34 -7.76
C ARG A 187 1.13 0.32 -8.90
N TYR A 188 -0.05 0.09 -9.45
CA TYR A 188 -0.26 -0.84 -10.56
C TYR A 188 0.21 -2.25 -10.19
N GLY A 189 0.82 -3.04 -11.07
CA GLY A 189 1.19 -4.44 -10.84
C GLY A 189 2.34 -4.67 -9.85
N VAL A 190 2.35 -3.99 -8.70
CA VAL A 190 3.33 -4.25 -7.63
C VAL A 190 2.91 -5.45 -6.80
N THR A 191 3.77 -6.47 -6.71
CA THR A 191 3.51 -7.70 -5.95
C THR A 191 4.73 -8.17 -5.17
N ASP A 192 4.49 -8.85 -4.05
CA ASP A 192 5.53 -9.49 -3.22
C ASP A 192 6.58 -8.50 -2.67
N VAL A 193 6.22 -7.23 -2.51
CA VAL A 193 7.08 -6.21 -1.88
C VAL A 193 6.80 -6.13 -0.38
N ALA A 194 7.87 -6.13 0.41
CA ALA A 194 7.80 -5.90 1.85
C ALA A 194 8.19 -4.46 2.20
N VAL A 195 7.33 -3.76 2.95
CA VAL A 195 7.66 -2.48 3.57
C VAL A 195 7.72 -2.71 5.07
N ARG A 196 8.91 -2.53 5.66
CA ARG A 196 9.11 -2.86 7.07
C ARG A 196 10.07 -1.96 7.81
N ASP A 197 9.96 -1.99 9.14
CA ASP A 197 10.87 -1.30 10.06
C ASP A 197 11.06 0.18 9.69
N SER A 198 10.02 0.82 9.15
CA SER A 198 10.08 2.15 8.56
C SER A 198 9.20 3.15 9.32
N MET A 199 9.60 4.41 9.31
CA MET A 199 8.84 5.53 9.89
C MET A 199 8.24 6.37 8.76
N LEU A 200 6.91 6.41 8.68
CA LEU A 200 6.14 7.14 7.68
C LEU A 200 5.31 8.23 8.37
N ALA A 201 5.86 9.44 8.44
CA ALA A 201 5.34 10.48 9.32
C ALA A 201 5.12 11.84 8.65
N ASP A 202 4.31 12.69 9.28
CA ASP A 202 4.14 14.11 8.93
C ASP A 202 3.87 14.34 7.43
N SER A 203 3.15 13.44 6.80
CA SER A 203 2.88 13.44 5.36
C SER A 203 1.39 13.47 5.07
N GLY A 204 1.02 13.72 3.82
CA GLY A 204 -0.38 13.58 3.42
C GLY A 204 -0.87 12.14 3.62
N ILE A 205 -0.12 11.18 3.09
CA ILE A 205 -0.39 9.75 3.28
C ILE A 205 0.90 9.05 3.73
N GLY A 206 0.83 8.22 4.76
CA GLY A 206 1.99 7.41 5.18
C GLY A 206 2.31 6.32 4.16
N PHE A 207 1.40 5.34 4.03
CA PHE A 207 1.50 4.23 3.08
C PHE A 207 0.30 4.20 2.13
N ARG A 208 0.58 3.96 0.84
CA ARG A 208 -0.45 3.95 -0.20
C ARG A 208 -0.28 2.81 -1.18
N THR A 209 -1.37 2.09 -1.46
CA THR A 209 -1.48 1.20 -2.61
C THR A 209 -2.59 1.67 -3.56
N VAL A 210 -2.38 1.59 -4.87
CA VAL A 210 -3.45 1.85 -5.85
C VAL A 210 -3.19 1.18 -7.19
N GLY A 211 -4.21 0.58 -7.77
CA GLY A 211 -4.22 0.04 -9.11
C GLY A 211 -4.78 0.99 -10.17
N SER A 212 -4.92 0.44 -11.38
CA SER A 212 -5.66 1.06 -12.47
C SER A 212 -6.31 -0.02 -13.35
N PRO A 213 -7.64 0.03 -13.57
CA PRO A 213 -8.36 -0.96 -14.37
C PRO A 213 -7.93 -0.96 -15.83
N ASN A 214 -7.35 0.15 -16.30
CA ASN A 214 -7.07 0.37 -17.71
C ASN A 214 -5.63 -0.01 -18.10
N VAL A 215 -4.79 -0.38 -17.14
CA VAL A 215 -3.33 -0.37 -17.32
C VAL A 215 -2.76 -1.75 -16.99
N TYR A 216 -2.65 -2.15 -15.72
CA TYR A 216 -2.01 -3.43 -15.33
C TYR A 216 -2.61 -4.09 -14.09
N GLY A 217 -3.87 -3.79 -13.76
CA GLY A 217 -4.45 -4.22 -12.49
C GLY A 217 -3.95 -3.33 -11.35
N GLY A 218 -3.77 -3.90 -10.16
CA GLY A 218 -3.23 -3.14 -9.04
C GLY A 218 -2.39 -3.97 -8.09
N PRO A 219 -1.93 -3.36 -6.99
CA PRO A 219 -1.00 -4.03 -6.10
C PRO A 219 -1.61 -5.25 -5.43
N GLU A 220 -0.87 -6.35 -5.34
CA GLU A 220 -1.33 -7.63 -4.77
C GLU A 220 -0.26 -8.24 -3.85
N ASN A 221 -0.63 -9.02 -2.83
CA ASN A 221 0.32 -9.83 -2.04
C ASN A 221 1.54 -9.07 -1.49
N ASN A 222 1.35 -7.84 -1.01
CA ASN A 222 2.41 -7.05 -0.40
C ASN A 222 2.28 -7.10 1.13
N THR A 223 3.42 -7.05 1.82
CA THR A 223 3.47 -7.03 3.29
C THR A 223 3.86 -5.65 3.80
N PHE A 224 3.19 -5.22 4.86
CA PHE A 224 3.46 -3.98 5.57
C PHE A 224 3.60 -4.30 7.05
N GLU A 225 4.83 -4.40 7.56
CA GLU A 225 5.08 -4.91 8.92
C GLU A 225 6.04 -4.06 9.76
N TYR A 226 5.80 -4.00 11.07
CA TYR A 226 6.69 -3.29 12.03
C TYR A 226 6.96 -1.81 11.69
N ASN A 227 6.01 -1.13 11.04
CA ASN A 227 6.16 0.28 10.68
C ASN A 227 5.54 1.21 11.73
N ASP A 228 6.16 2.37 11.91
CA ASP A 228 5.60 3.50 12.65
C ASP A 228 4.97 4.49 11.66
N VAL A 229 3.64 4.59 11.68
CA VAL A 229 2.84 5.46 10.80
C VAL A 229 2.11 6.51 11.63
N GLU A 230 2.62 7.74 11.64
CA GLU A 230 2.14 8.76 12.57
C GLU A 230 1.97 10.17 11.98
N SER A 231 1.04 10.94 12.55
CA SER A 231 0.85 12.36 12.22
C SER A 231 0.57 12.65 10.74
N ASN A 232 -0.03 11.71 10.01
CA ASN A 232 -0.42 11.91 8.61
C ASN A 232 -1.88 12.35 8.49
N ASP A 233 -2.27 12.96 7.35
CA ASP A 233 -3.69 13.17 7.03
C ASP A 233 -4.42 11.80 6.88
N ARG A 234 -3.73 10.80 6.32
CA ARG A 234 -4.13 9.39 6.35
C ARG A 234 -2.92 8.54 6.66
N GLY A 235 -3.01 7.65 7.65
CA GLY A 235 -1.92 6.72 7.94
C GLY A 235 -1.69 5.78 6.76
N ILE A 236 -2.70 4.97 6.46
CA ILE A 236 -2.68 3.98 5.38
C ILE A 236 -3.87 4.18 4.46
N TRP A 237 -3.62 4.13 3.15
CA TRP A 237 -4.65 4.15 2.14
C TRP A 237 -4.51 3.00 1.14
N LEU A 238 -5.45 2.06 1.20
CA LEU A 238 -5.58 0.96 0.24
C LEU A 238 -6.64 1.35 -0.81
N GLY A 239 -6.16 1.58 -2.03
CA GLY A 239 -6.94 2.14 -3.12
C GLY A 239 -7.58 1.10 -4.04
N LEU A 240 -8.17 1.59 -5.13
CA LEU A 240 -8.74 0.82 -6.24
C LEU A 240 -7.88 -0.39 -6.65
N ILE A 241 -8.49 -1.58 -6.76
CA ILE A 241 -7.89 -2.85 -7.23
C ILE A 241 -6.62 -3.19 -6.42
N THR A 242 -6.73 -3.17 -5.09
CA THR A 242 -5.63 -3.62 -4.23
C THR A 242 -6.09 -4.86 -3.49
N ILE A 243 -5.28 -5.91 -3.50
CA ILE A 243 -5.76 -7.24 -3.10
C ILE A 243 -4.74 -7.93 -2.18
N ASP A 244 -5.25 -8.69 -1.21
CA ASP A 244 -4.48 -9.67 -0.41
C ASP A 244 -3.19 -9.06 0.20
N HIS A 245 -3.31 -7.91 0.86
CA HIS A 245 -2.20 -7.32 1.62
C HIS A 245 -2.23 -7.76 3.07
N GLU A 246 -1.04 -8.03 3.63
CA GLU A 246 -0.89 -8.34 5.05
C GLU A 246 -0.28 -7.14 5.77
N LEU A 247 -0.99 -6.62 6.76
CA LEU A 247 -0.58 -5.50 7.58
C LEU A 247 -0.43 -5.98 9.02
N SER A 248 0.80 -6.19 9.47
CA SER A 248 1.06 -6.82 10.77
C SER A 248 2.01 -6.03 11.67
N CYS A 249 1.76 -6.06 12.98
CA CYS A 249 2.67 -5.47 13.97
C CYS A 249 3.02 -3.98 13.76
N ASN A 250 2.16 -3.21 13.07
CA ASN A 250 2.41 -1.78 12.81
C ASN A 250 1.88 -0.91 13.95
N ARG A 251 2.44 0.28 14.10
CA ARG A 251 1.93 1.34 14.97
C ARG A 251 1.35 2.46 14.11
N ILE A 252 0.02 2.53 14.03
CA ILE A 252 -0.73 3.49 13.23
C ILE A 252 -1.43 4.47 14.18
N VAL A 253 -0.73 5.56 14.53
CA VAL A 253 -1.08 6.39 15.68
C VAL A 253 -1.08 7.88 15.36
N GLY A 254 -2.08 8.62 15.88
CA GLY A 254 -2.07 10.08 15.80
C GLY A 254 -2.29 10.64 14.39
N ASN A 255 -2.80 9.83 13.46
CA ASN A 255 -3.16 10.29 12.13
C ASN A 255 -4.56 10.94 12.15
N ARG A 256 -4.90 11.73 11.14
CA ARG A 256 -6.27 12.22 11.03
C ARG A 256 -7.24 11.04 10.79
N GLY A 257 -6.94 10.13 9.88
CA GLY A 257 -7.55 8.79 9.79
C GLY A 257 -6.48 7.71 9.79
N GLY A 258 -6.71 6.59 10.49
CA GLY A 258 -5.74 5.50 10.62
C GLY A 258 -5.56 4.73 9.32
N VAL A 259 -6.51 3.86 8.98
CA VAL A 259 -6.51 3.02 7.78
C VAL A 259 -7.78 3.30 6.97
N LEU A 260 -7.62 3.55 5.68
CA LEU A 260 -8.72 3.74 4.73
C LEU A 260 -8.64 2.70 3.61
N HIS A 261 -9.70 1.94 3.42
CA HIS A 261 -9.94 1.18 2.19
C HIS A 261 -10.91 1.96 1.32
N SER A 262 -10.56 2.16 0.06
CA SER A 262 -11.48 2.80 -0.88
C SER A 262 -11.20 2.40 -2.32
N GLY A 263 -12.25 2.06 -3.06
CA GLY A 263 -12.17 1.78 -4.49
C GLY A 263 -12.82 0.45 -4.84
N GLY A 264 -12.97 0.20 -6.14
CA GLY A 264 -13.50 -1.07 -6.62
C GLY A 264 -12.44 -2.16 -6.49
N GLU A 265 -12.85 -3.37 -6.12
CA GLU A 265 -11.96 -4.54 -6.03
C GLU A 265 -10.80 -4.36 -5.02
N THR A 266 -10.97 -3.52 -4.01
CA THR A 266 -10.11 -3.44 -2.81
C THR A 266 -10.55 -4.54 -1.85
N ARG A 267 -9.79 -5.64 -1.70
CA ARG A 267 -10.26 -6.80 -0.91
C ARG A 267 -9.20 -7.74 -0.36
N GLY A 268 -9.60 -8.55 0.63
CA GLY A 268 -8.79 -9.68 1.12
C GLY A 268 -7.61 -9.27 2.01
N HIS A 269 -7.60 -8.02 2.49
CA HIS A 269 -6.54 -7.52 3.36
C HIS A 269 -6.69 -8.03 4.79
N VAL A 270 -5.57 -8.34 5.44
CA VAL A 270 -5.52 -8.84 6.81
C VAL A 270 -4.76 -7.85 7.70
N TYR A 271 -5.31 -7.55 8.87
CA TYR A 271 -4.68 -6.72 9.90
C TYR A 271 -4.49 -7.54 11.17
N ASP A 272 -3.24 -7.82 11.55
CA ASP A 272 -2.92 -8.64 12.73
C ASP A 272 -1.86 -7.97 13.64
N GLY A 273 -2.09 -7.97 14.95
CA GLY A 273 -1.09 -7.49 15.90
C GLY A 273 -0.76 -5.98 15.82
N ASN A 274 -1.59 -5.15 15.18
CA ASN A 274 -1.31 -3.72 15.01
C ASN A 274 -1.75 -2.90 16.24
N VAL A 275 -1.13 -1.74 16.42
CA VAL A 275 -1.51 -0.70 17.37
C VAL A 275 -2.16 0.44 16.58
N ILE A 276 -3.50 0.49 16.57
CA ILE A 276 -4.31 1.49 15.86
C ILE A 276 -4.99 2.36 16.91
N CYS A 277 -4.39 3.50 17.25
CA CYS A 277 -4.92 4.33 18.33
C CYS A 277 -4.70 5.84 18.15
N SER A 278 -5.51 6.66 18.82
CA SER A 278 -5.42 8.12 18.81
C SER A 278 -5.55 8.75 17.40
N ASN A 279 -6.23 8.09 16.48
CA ASN A 279 -6.57 8.65 15.16
C ASN A 279 -7.84 9.49 15.27
N SER A 280 -7.85 10.69 14.69
CA SER A 280 -8.87 11.70 15.04
C SER A 280 -10.26 11.48 14.42
N GLU A 281 -10.35 10.73 13.31
CA GLU A 281 -11.61 10.47 12.61
C GLU A 281 -12.05 9.00 12.69
N TYR A 282 -11.13 8.06 12.48
CA TYR A 282 -11.39 6.61 12.51
C TYR A 282 -10.07 5.85 12.67
N GLY A 283 -10.12 4.68 13.30
CA GLY A 283 -9.00 3.73 13.35
C GLY A 283 -8.90 2.98 12.03
N LEU A 284 -9.96 2.26 11.66
CA LEU A 284 -10.07 1.57 10.37
C LEU A 284 -11.42 1.89 9.73
N ARG A 285 -11.38 2.37 8.49
CA ARG A 285 -12.57 2.64 7.69
C ARG A 285 -12.49 1.87 6.39
N ASN A 286 -13.42 0.95 6.23
CA ASN A 286 -13.72 0.32 4.96
C ASN A 286 -14.86 1.10 4.29
N VAL A 287 -14.59 1.72 3.15
CA VAL A 287 -15.61 2.46 2.41
C VAL A 287 -16.19 1.54 1.36
N ASP A 288 -17.45 1.16 1.58
CA ASP A 288 -18.23 0.44 0.59
C ASP A 288 -18.24 1.25 -0.71
N ASN A 289 -17.76 0.63 -1.79
CA ASN A 289 -17.87 1.24 -3.09
C ASN A 289 -19.30 0.99 -3.59
N PRO A 290 -20.12 2.03 -3.81
CA PRO A 290 -21.49 1.83 -4.23
C PRO A 290 -21.51 1.08 -5.56
N PRO A 291 -22.57 0.29 -5.81
CA PRO A 291 -22.64 -0.57 -6.98
C PRO A 291 -22.57 0.28 -8.26
N GLU A 292 -21.46 0.17 -9.00
CA GLU A 292 -21.44 0.57 -10.41
C GLU A 292 -22.22 -0.49 -11.22
N ASP A 293 -23.17 -0.03 -12.04
CA ASP A 293 -23.85 -0.81 -13.09
C ASP A 293 -24.37 -2.21 -12.70
N GLY A 294 -25.10 -2.32 -11.58
CA GLY A 294 -25.87 -3.52 -11.26
C GLY A 294 -25.05 -4.72 -10.78
N ILE A 295 -23.77 -4.50 -10.47
CA ILE A 295 -22.96 -5.40 -9.65
C ILE A 295 -23.42 -5.19 -8.20
N PRO A 296 -23.77 -6.25 -7.43
CA PRO A 296 -24.07 -6.09 -6.01
C PRO A 296 -22.92 -5.35 -5.33
N ALA A 297 -23.22 -4.45 -4.39
CA ALA A 297 -22.18 -3.94 -3.52
C ALA A 297 -21.46 -5.14 -2.92
N PHE A 298 -20.16 -5.25 -3.17
CA PHE A 298 -19.34 -6.20 -2.45
C PHE A 298 -19.13 -5.58 -1.08
N GLU A 299 -19.85 -6.07 -0.06
CA GLU A 299 -19.39 -5.91 1.32
C GLU A 299 -18.18 -6.83 1.45
N ASP A 300 -17.00 -6.31 1.13
CA ASP A 300 -15.78 -6.95 1.62
C ASP A 300 -15.74 -6.72 3.13
N VAL A 301 -15.64 -7.79 3.90
CA VAL A 301 -15.40 -7.67 5.35
C VAL A 301 -13.90 -7.64 5.52
N VAL A 302 -13.39 -6.56 6.11
CA VAL A 302 -11.97 -6.44 6.41
C VAL A 302 -11.65 -7.25 7.66
N GLU A 303 -10.75 -8.22 7.55
CA GLU A 303 -10.29 -9.06 8.67
C GLU A 303 -9.27 -8.28 9.51
N ALA A 304 -9.68 -7.79 10.68
CA ALA A 304 -8.85 -6.97 11.57
C ALA A 304 -8.87 -7.44 13.03
N THR A 305 -8.37 -8.65 13.26
CA THR A 305 -8.25 -9.27 14.59
C THR A 305 -6.86 -9.08 15.22
N GLY A 306 -6.73 -9.29 16.54
CA GLY A 306 -5.44 -9.21 17.22
C GLY A 306 -4.90 -7.78 17.37
N ASN A 307 -5.73 -6.75 17.15
CA ASN A 307 -5.29 -5.36 17.10
C ASN A 307 -5.56 -4.63 18.43
N TYR A 308 -4.65 -3.72 18.81
CA TYR A 308 -4.89 -2.76 19.89
C TYR A 308 -5.57 -1.51 19.35
N TRP A 309 -6.81 -1.30 19.77
CA TRP A 309 -7.65 -0.19 19.32
C TRP A 309 -7.53 1.09 20.18
N GLY A 310 -6.61 1.18 21.12
CA GLY A 310 -6.53 2.37 22.01
C GLY A 310 -7.30 2.24 23.33
N ALA A 311 -8.10 1.18 23.52
CA ALA A 311 -8.79 0.90 24.78
C ALA A 311 -8.89 -0.60 25.08
N SER A 312 -9.00 -0.96 26.37
CA SER A 312 -9.05 -2.35 26.83
C SER A 312 -10.40 -3.04 26.60
N ASP A 313 -11.42 -2.28 26.23
CA ASP A 313 -12.77 -2.74 25.90
C ASP A 313 -12.97 -2.91 24.38
N GLY A 314 -11.91 -2.76 23.56
CA GLY A 314 -11.94 -3.05 22.12
C GLY A 314 -12.15 -1.82 21.22
N PRO A 315 -12.47 -2.04 19.92
CA PRO A 315 -12.79 -0.96 19.00
C PRO A 315 -14.06 -0.23 19.44
N SER A 316 -14.16 1.04 19.06
CA SER A 316 -15.38 1.81 19.25
C SER A 316 -16.09 2.06 17.92
N SER A 317 -17.25 2.69 17.98
CA SER A 317 -17.94 3.22 16.82
C SER A 317 -18.37 4.67 17.07
N ILE A 318 -17.57 5.43 17.83
CA ILE A 318 -17.94 6.78 18.28
C ILE A 318 -18.35 7.70 17.12
N GLY A 319 -19.49 8.37 17.27
CA GLY A 319 -19.88 9.51 16.43
C GLY A 319 -20.88 9.20 15.32
N ASP A 320 -21.30 7.95 15.17
CA ASP A 320 -22.33 7.57 14.21
C ASP A 320 -23.70 7.31 14.89
N PRO A 321 -24.82 7.79 14.31
CA PRO A 321 -26.16 7.61 14.87
C PRO A 321 -26.67 6.17 14.95
N ALA A 322 -26.09 5.21 14.21
CA ALA A 322 -26.49 3.80 14.18
C ALA A 322 -25.71 2.91 15.18
N THR A 323 -24.97 3.51 16.11
CA THR A 323 -23.97 2.83 16.95
C THR A 323 -24.54 2.31 18.27
N PRO A 324 -23.95 1.24 18.85
CA PRO A 324 -22.75 0.52 18.39
C PRO A 324 -22.99 -0.48 17.25
N TYR A 325 -21.96 -0.74 16.43
CA TYR A 325 -22.03 -1.72 15.33
C TYR A 325 -21.76 -3.15 15.81
N GLU A 326 -22.50 -4.12 15.26
CA GLU A 326 -22.23 -5.54 15.41
C GLU A 326 -21.10 -5.98 14.48
N ASP A 327 -20.15 -6.75 15.00
CA ASP A 327 -19.14 -7.47 14.24
C ASP A 327 -19.84 -8.43 13.26
N PRO A 328 -19.50 -8.41 11.95
CA PRO A 328 -20.23 -9.14 10.93
C PRO A 328 -20.10 -10.68 11.04
N VAL A 329 -19.10 -11.17 11.80
CA VAL A 329 -18.83 -12.61 11.94
C VAL A 329 -19.36 -13.15 13.26
N THR A 330 -19.21 -12.41 14.35
CA THR A 330 -19.45 -12.84 15.73
C THR A 330 -20.69 -12.21 16.35
N GLY A 331 -21.17 -11.08 15.82
CA GLY A 331 -22.25 -10.27 16.39
C GLY A 331 -21.86 -9.51 17.67
N ALA A 332 -20.57 -9.44 18.00
CA ALA A 332 -20.08 -8.66 19.13
C ALA A 332 -20.20 -7.15 18.84
N LEU A 333 -20.56 -6.33 19.82
CA LEU A 333 -20.70 -4.89 19.62
C LEU A 333 -19.33 -4.19 19.66
N ALA A 334 -19.09 -3.25 18.75
CA ALA A 334 -18.03 -2.24 18.81
C ALA A 334 -18.43 -1.13 19.80
N ASP A 335 -18.50 -1.47 21.09
CA ASP A 335 -18.96 -0.60 22.18
C ASP A 335 -17.85 -0.14 23.13
N GLY A 336 -16.58 -0.25 22.71
CA GLY A 336 -15.40 0.16 23.48
C GLY A 336 -15.06 1.64 23.41
N GLY A 337 -14.01 2.05 24.12
CA GLY A 337 -13.42 3.38 24.06
C GLY A 337 -12.33 3.56 23.00
N GLY A 338 -12.06 2.53 22.19
CA GLY A 338 -11.00 2.54 21.19
C GLY A 338 -11.24 3.50 20.02
N ASP A 339 -10.34 3.51 19.05
CA ASP A 339 -10.49 4.20 17.78
C ASP A 339 -11.57 3.50 16.94
N GLY A 340 -12.36 4.29 16.22
CA GLY A 340 -13.58 3.81 15.55
C GLY A 340 -13.36 2.80 14.41
N VAL A 341 -14.32 1.89 14.22
CA VAL A 341 -14.54 1.08 12.98
C VAL A 341 -15.71 1.64 12.16
N SER A 342 -15.85 1.25 10.88
CA SER A 342 -16.91 1.70 9.97
C SER A 342 -18.13 0.77 9.89
N GLU A 343 -19.29 1.36 9.58
CA GLU A 343 -20.55 0.65 9.30
C GLU A 343 -20.53 0.04 7.89
N SER A 344 -21.25 -1.08 7.72
CA SER A 344 -21.59 -1.69 6.43
C SER A 344 -22.87 -1.05 5.83
N LEU A 345 -23.43 -1.64 4.77
CA LEU A 345 -24.71 -1.20 4.22
C LEU A 345 -25.91 -1.60 5.09
N ASP A 346 -25.74 -2.62 5.92
CA ASP A 346 -26.73 -3.06 6.89
C ASP A 346 -26.58 -2.21 8.16
N ALA A 347 -27.61 -1.42 8.46
CA ALA A 347 -27.58 -0.50 9.57
C ALA A 347 -27.29 -1.22 10.90
N GLY A 348 -26.30 -0.74 11.64
CA GLY A 348 -25.84 -1.32 12.89
C GLY A 348 -24.89 -2.51 12.73
N VAL A 349 -24.43 -2.85 11.53
CA VAL A 349 -23.42 -3.89 11.28
C VAL A 349 -22.12 -3.24 10.80
N SER A 350 -20.99 -3.73 11.26
CA SER A 350 -19.66 -3.27 10.84
C SER A 350 -19.24 -3.97 9.55
N ASN A 351 -18.50 -3.28 8.67
CA ASN A 351 -17.81 -3.91 7.53
C ASN A 351 -16.33 -4.24 7.83
N VAL A 352 -16.01 -4.31 9.12
CA VAL A 352 -14.73 -4.71 9.69
C VAL A 352 -15.00 -5.84 10.67
N HIS A 353 -14.36 -7.00 10.49
CA HIS A 353 -14.29 -8.03 11.50
C HIS A 353 -13.23 -7.66 12.54
N PHE A 354 -13.61 -7.61 13.80
CA PHE A 354 -12.76 -7.22 14.91
C PHE A 354 -12.95 -8.15 16.11
N ASP A 355 -11.92 -8.18 16.95
CA ASP A 355 -11.99 -8.78 18.28
C ASP A 355 -11.98 -7.70 19.37
N PRO A 356 -12.64 -7.95 20.52
CA PRO A 356 -12.35 -7.19 21.72
C PRO A 356 -10.89 -7.43 22.13
N PHE A 357 -10.28 -6.41 22.73
CA PHE A 357 -8.87 -6.34 23.09
C PHE A 357 -8.20 -7.67 23.50
N GLU A 358 -7.05 -7.97 22.91
CA GLU A 358 -6.09 -8.93 23.45
C GLU A 358 -5.62 -8.49 24.85
N THR A 359 -6.15 -9.11 25.91
CA THR A 359 -5.70 -8.84 27.30
C THR A 359 -4.23 -9.22 27.60
N SER A 360 -3.54 -9.80 26.62
CA SER A 360 -2.09 -9.92 26.59
C SER A 360 -1.46 -8.54 26.73
N SER A 361 -0.64 -8.32 27.76
CA SER A 361 0.26 -7.16 27.76
C SER A 361 0.98 -7.13 26.42
N LEU A 362 0.93 -5.99 25.70
CA LEU A 362 1.71 -5.73 24.48
C LEU A 362 3.01 -6.53 24.58
N PRO A 363 3.32 -7.49 23.67
CA PRO A 363 4.72 -7.84 23.52
C PRO A 363 5.39 -6.50 23.33
N SER A 364 6.26 -6.13 24.27
CA SER A 364 6.95 -4.85 24.22
C SER A 364 7.42 -4.73 22.80
N ALA A 365 6.79 -3.85 22.01
CA ALA A 365 7.21 -3.56 20.65
C ALA A 365 8.66 -3.17 20.87
N GLY A 366 9.54 -4.12 20.58
CA GLY A 366 10.93 -3.97 20.90
C GLY A 366 11.32 -2.85 19.99
N ARG A 367 11.41 -1.62 20.51
CA ARG A 367 12.21 -0.57 19.89
C ARG A 367 13.53 -1.26 19.56
N ARG A 368 13.75 -1.54 18.29
CA ARG A 368 15.05 -1.88 17.75
C ARG A 368 15.42 -0.73 16.84
#